data_AF-A0A0F9HAT5-F1
#
_entry.id   AF-A0A0F9HAT5-F1
#
_cell.length_a   1.000
_cell.length_b   1.000
_cell.length_c   1.000
_cell.angle_alpha   90.00
_cell.angle_beta   90.00
_cell.angle_gamma   90.00
#
_symmetry.space_group_name_H-M   'P 1'
#
loop_
_entity.id
_entity.type
_entity.pdbx_description
1 polymer ?
#
loop_
_entity_poly.entity_id
_entity_poly.type
_entity_poly.pdbx_seq_one_letter_code
_entity_poly.pdbx_strand_id
1 'polypeptide(L)'
;MWGGCVDAVGGAMLARVLGQMEYGASVAAVGLAGGAALPATVIPFLLRGVNLLGIDSVLQPYDNRLRAWERVAKDLPMEKLEAMVQPASLSDLPKLGADILKGQVKGRVVVDVNA
;
A
#
# COMPACT_ATOMS: atom_id res chain seq x y z
N MET A 1 -3.61 -3.23 -20.66
CA MET A 1 -3.61 -4.11 -19.48
C MET A 1 -2.46 -3.66 -18.57
N TRP A 2 -2.36 -4.16 -17.33
CA TRP A 2 -1.34 -3.74 -16.35
C TRP A 2 -0.27 -4.82 -16.11
N GLY A 3 1.01 -4.45 -16.14
CA GLY A 3 2.13 -5.37 -15.86
C GLY A 3 2.33 -5.73 -14.38
N GLY A 4 1.69 -4.99 -13.47
CA GLY A 4 1.75 -5.22 -12.02
C GLY A 4 0.90 -4.19 -11.26
N CYS A 5 0.57 -4.46 -10.00
CA CYS A 5 -0.17 -3.52 -9.15
C CYS A 5 0.27 -3.62 -7.68
N VAL A 6 0.38 -2.48 -7.00
CA VAL A 6 0.46 -2.37 -5.54
C VAL A 6 -0.85 -1.75 -5.07
N ASP A 7 -1.68 -2.53 -4.38
CA ASP A 7 -3.04 -2.13 -4.02
C ASP A 7 -3.19 -1.87 -2.52
N ALA A 8 -3.41 -0.59 -2.17
CA ALA A 8 -3.69 -0.15 -0.81
C ALA A 8 -5.20 0.01 -0.52
N VAL A 9 -6.07 -0.33 -1.48
CA VAL A 9 -7.51 -0.06 -1.41
C VAL A 9 -8.30 -1.31 -1.07
N GLY A 10 -8.04 -2.44 -1.73
CA GLY A 10 -8.85 -3.65 -1.56
C GLY A 10 -10.24 -3.53 -2.19
N GLY A 11 -11.21 -4.26 -1.64
CA GLY A 11 -12.61 -4.12 -2.01
C GLY A 11 -12.95 -4.48 -3.47
N ALA A 12 -14.02 -3.86 -3.98
CA ALA A 12 -14.44 -3.98 -5.37
C ALA A 12 -13.40 -3.44 -6.37
N MET A 13 -12.55 -2.49 -5.94
CA MET A 13 -11.48 -1.95 -6.78
C MET A 13 -10.45 -3.03 -7.10
N LEU A 14 -9.97 -3.75 -6.08
CA LEU A 14 -9.05 -4.88 -6.26
C LEU A 14 -9.64 -5.96 -7.17
N ALA A 15 -10.91 -6.33 -6.95
CA ALA A 15 -11.61 -7.29 -7.79
C ALA A 15 -11.63 -6.88 -9.28
N ARG A 16 -11.84 -5.59 -9.56
CA ARG A 16 -11.80 -5.03 -10.91
C ARG A 16 -10.38 -5.03 -11.50
N VAL A 17 -9.38 -4.65 -10.71
CA VAL A 17 -7.97 -4.59 -11.15
C VAL A 17 -7.47 -5.97 -11.58
N LEU A 18 -7.82 -7.04 -10.84
CA LEU A 18 -7.47 -8.42 -11.21
C LEU A 18 -7.88 -8.77 -12.65
N GLY A 19 -9.05 -8.29 -13.11
CA GLY A 19 -9.52 -8.50 -14.49
C GLY A 19 -8.76 -7.71 -15.57
N GLN A 20 -7.93 -6.74 -15.20
CA GLN A 20 -7.17 -5.85 -16.08
C GLN A 20 -5.67 -6.18 -16.17
N MET A 21 -5.21 -7.14 -15.37
CA MET A 21 -3.81 -7.57 -15.32
C MET A 21 -3.40 -8.28 -16.60
N GLU A 22 -2.15 -8.05 -17.02
CA GLU A 22 -1.49 -8.78 -18.10
C GLU A 22 -1.27 -10.25 -17.73
N TYR A 23 -0.99 -11.07 -18.75
CA TYR A 23 -0.67 -12.48 -18.56
C TYR A 23 0.57 -12.64 -17.65
N GLY A 24 0.46 -13.45 -16.60
CA GLY A 24 1.52 -13.71 -15.63
C GLY A 24 1.80 -12.57 -14.64
N ALA A 25 1.05 -11.46 -14.71
CA ALA A 25 1.28 -10.32 -13.82
C ALA A 25 0.79 -10.59 -12.39
N SER A 26 1.28 -9.79 -11.44
CA SER A 26 0.98 -9.96 -10.02
C SER A 26 0.42 -8.68 -9.39
N VAL A 27 -0.45 -8.85 -8.40
CA VAL A 27 -0.97 -7.78 -7.54
C VAL A 27 -0.47 -8.01 -6.11
N ALA A 28 0.18 -7.01 -5.52
CA ALA A 28 0.54 -6.98 -4.11
C ALA A 28 -0.58 -6.27 -3.31
N ALA A 29 -1.34 -7.04 -2.53
CA ALA A 29 -2.42 -6.51 -1.69
C ALA A 29 -1.86 -6.07 -0.32
N VAL A 30 -1.95 -4.76 -0.04
CA VAL A 30 -1.39 -4.13 1.17
C VAL A 30 -2.44 -3.44 2.06
N GLY A 31 -3.63 -3.14 1.53
CA GLY A 31 -4.62 -2.34 2.25
C GLY A 31 -6.08 -2.71 1.99
N LEU A 32 -6.96 -2.16 2.83
CA LEU A 32 -8.40 -2.44 2.85
C LEU A 32 -9.25 -1.17 3.01
N ALA A 33 -8.71 0.00 2.67
CA ALA A 33 -9.39 1.29 2.83
C ALA A 33 -10.73 1.36 2.07
N GLY A 34 -10.85 0.63 0.96
CA GLY A 34 -12.09 0.48 0.17
C GLY A 34 -12.98 -0.70 0.57
N GLY A 35 -12.62 -1.45 1.63
CA GLY A 35 -13.39 -2.57 2.17
C GLY A 35 -12.64 -3.91 2.16
N ALA A 36 -12.98 -4.78 3.11
CA ALA A 36 -12.32 -6.08 3.31
C ALA A 36 -12.84 -7.20 2.39
N ALA A 37 -14.04 -7.04 1.82
CA ALA A 37 -14.61 -8.04 0.92
C ALA A 37 -13.89 -8.06 -0.43
N LEU A 38 -13.66 -9.24 -0.99
CA LEU A 38 -13.06 -9.41 -2.31
C LEU A 38 -14.06 -10.06 -3.28
N PRO A 39 -14.93 -9.28 -3.94
CA PRO A 39 -15.92 -9.80 -4.90
C PRO A 39 -15.28 -10.11 -6.26
N ALA A 40 -14.22 -10.93 -6.27
CA ALA A 40 -13.48 -11.32 -7.47
C ALA A 40 -14.01 -12.62 -8.08
N THR A 41 -13.55 -12.93 -9.30
CA THR A 41 -13.77 -14.24 -9.94
C THR A 41 -12.44 -14.97 -10.11
N VAL A 42 -12.48 -16.28 -10.30
CA VAL A 42 -11.28 -17.10 -10.54
C VAL A 42 -10.72 -16.94 -11.96
N ILE A 43 -11.45 -16.29 -12.88
CA ILE A 43 -11.13 -16.23 -14.32
C ILE A 43 -9.73 -15.62 -14.59
N PRO A 44 -9.31 -14.49 -13.98
CA PRO A 44 -7.99 -13.92 -14.24
C PRO A 44 -6.84 -14.84 -13.84
N PHE A 45 -7.02 -15.61 -12.76
CA PHE A 45 -6.03 -16.58 -12.28
C PHE A 45 -5.89 -17.74 -13.27
N LEU A 46 -7.02 -18.31 -13.71
CA LEU A 46 -7.03 -19.49 -14.58
C LEU A 46 -6.60 -19.19 -16.01
N LEU A 47 -7.09 -18.11 -16.61
CA LEU A 47 -6.87 -17.83 -18.03
C LEU A 47 -5.64 -16.96 -18.31
N ARG A 48 -5.15 -16.25 -17.30
CA ARG A 48 -4.02 -15.33 -17.44
C ARG A 48 -2.90 -15.56 -16.44
N GLY A 49 -3.01 -16.52 -15.53
CA GLY A 49 -1.95 -16.79 -14.55
C GLY A 49 -1.65 -15.59 -13.64
N VAL A 50 -2.67 -14.77 -13.35
CA VAL A 50 -2.52 -13.61 -12.47
C VAL A 50 -2.31 -14.07 -11.03
N ASN A 51 -1.39 -13.45 -10.30
CA ASN A 51 -1.18 -13.74 -8.87
C ASN A 51 -1.76 -12.64 -7.98
N LEU A 52 -2.32 -13.04 -6.84
CA LEU A 52 -2.67 -12.14 -5.74
C LEU A 52 -1.77 -12.47 -4.54
N LEU A 53 -0.89 -11.54 -4.19
CA LEU A 53 0.14 -11.71 -3.15
C LEU A 53 -0.24 -10.88 -1.92
N GLY A 54 -0.52 -11.56 -0.80
CA GLY A 54 -0.79 -10.89 0.47
C GLY A 54 0.49 -10.38 1.11
N ILE A 55 0.52 -9.09 1.45
CA ILE A 55 1.69 -8.45 2.06
C ILE A 55 1.38 -8.12 3.53
N ASP A 56 2.00 -8.86 4.44
CA ASP A 56 2.02 -8.53 5.87
C ASP A 56 3.31 -7.82 6.24
N SER A 57 3.23 -6.67 6.91
CA SER A 57 4.39 -5.95 7.45
C SER A 57 4.62 -6.22 8.94
N VAL A 58 3.61 -6.74 9.65
CA VAL A 58 3.60 -6.85 11.11
C VAL A 58 4.55 -7.94 11.59
N LEU A 59 4.52 -9.12 10.99
CA LEU A 59 5.30 -10.29 11.43
C LEU A 59 6.51 -10.59 10.55
N GLN A 60 6.98 -9.62 9.76
CA GLN A 60 8.16 -9.81 8.92
C GLN A 60 9.40 -10.23 9.74
N PRO A 61 10.14 -11.27 9.30
CA PRO A 61 11.40 -11.67 9.93
C PRO A 61 12.45 -10.56 9.87
N TYR A 62 13.34 -10.52 10.86
CA TYR A 62 14.40 -9.50 10.98
C TYR A 62 15.20 -9.31 9.68
N ASP A 63 15.72 -10.40 9.11
CA ASP A 63 16.54 -10.33 7.90
C ASP A 63 15.79 -9.69 6.72
N ASN A 64 14.48 -9.95 6.61
CA ASN A 64 13.69 -9.36 5.54
C ASN A 64 13.37 -7.88 5.79
N ARG A 65 13.23 -7.48 7.06
CA ARG A 65 13.12 -6.05 7.42
C ARG A 65 14.39 -5.31 7.03
N LEU A 66 15.56 -5.85 7.35
CA LEU A 66 16.84 -5.22 7.03
C LEU A 66 16.99 -5.05 5.51
N ARG A 67 16.77 -6.13 4.75
CA ARG A 67 16.78 -6.06 3.27
C ARG A 67 15.81 -5.03 2.71
N ALA A 68 14.59 -4.95 3.23
CA ALA A 68 13.61 -3.96 2.79
C ALA A 68 14.07 -2.53 3.08
N TRP A 69 14.61 -2.26 4.27
CA TRP A 69 15.14 -0.94 4.63
C TRP A 69 16.36 -0.53 3.80
N GLU A 70 17.29 -1.46 3.53
CA GLU A 70 18.40 -1.23 2.61
C GLU A 70 17.92 -0.85 1.21
N ARG A 71 16.89 -1.54 0.71
CA ARG A 71 16.25 -1.23 -0.58
C ARG A 71 15.54 0.11 -0.56
N VAL A 72 14.84 0.47 0.51
CA VAL A 72 14.21 1.80 0.65
C VAL A 72 15.27 2.90 0.61
N ALA A 73 16.35 2.77 1.37
CA ALA A 73 17.43 3.76 1.40
C ALA A 73 18.12 3.92 0.03
N LYS A 74 18.23 2.82 -0.73
CA LYS A 74 18.84 2.82 -2.06
C LYS A 74 17.91 3.34 -3.17
N ASP A 75 16.65 2.90 -3.16
CA ASP A 75 15.76 3.02 -4.32
C ASP A 75 14.73 4.16 -4.19
N LEU A 76 14.52 4.72 -2.99
CA LEU A 76 13.62 5.86 -2.75
C LEU A 76 14.45 7.17 -2.68
N PRO A 77 14.38 8.05 -3.70
CA PRO A 77 15.08 9.32 -3.66
C PRO A 77 14.59 10.22 -2.52
N MET A 78 15.51 10.82 -1.77
CA MET A 78 15.17 11.62 -0.59
C MET A 78 14.29 12.82 -0.95
N GLU A 79 14.57 13.49 -2.07
CA GLU A 79 13.74 14.58 -2.60
C GLU A 79 12.28 14.19 -2.85
N LYS A 80 12.02 12.93 -3.25
CA LYS A 80 10.66 12.43 -3.48
C LYS A 80 9.98 12.13 -2.16
N LEU A 81 10.71 11.62 -1.18
CA LEU A 81 10.20 11.39 0.17
C LEU A 81 9.84 12.73 0.83
N GLU A 82 10.74 13.71 0.81
CA GLU A 82 10.53 15.05 1.37
C GLU A 82 9.29 15.72 0.78
N ALA A 83 9.06 15.60 -0.53
CA ALA A 83 7.86 16.13 -1.19
C ALA A 83 6.53 15.53 -0.68
N MET A 84 6.56 14.40 0.04
CA MET A 84 5.38 13.79 0.65
C MET A 84 5.20 14.17 2.12
N VAL A 85 6.21 14.74 2.77
CA VAL A 85 6.22 14.98 4.22
C VAL A 85 5.26 16.10 4.61
N GLN A 86 4.45 15.84 5.63
CA GLN A 86 3.63 16.84 6.32
C GLN A 86 4.02 16.86 7.80
N PRO A 87 4.63 17.93 8.33
CA PRO A 87 5.00 18.00 9.74
C PRO A 87 3.75 18.10 10.63
N ALA A 88 3.81 17.46 11.80
CA ALA A 88 2.77 17.52 12.82
C ALA A 88 3.37 17.37 14.23
N SER A 89 2.56 17.69 15.24
CA SER A 89 2.85 17.51 16.66
C SER A 89 1.93 16.44 17.27
N LEU A 90 2.18 16.08 18.54
CA LEU A 90 1.30 15.16 19.26
C LEU A 90 -0.13 15.69 19.41
N SER A 91 -0.33 17.02 19.51
CA SER A 91 -1.67 17.61 19.64
C SER A 91 -2.52 17.50 18.37
N ASP A 92 -1.91 17.27 17.20
CA ASP A 92 -2.62 17.14 15.92
C ASP A 92 -3.22 15.74 15.71
N LEU A 93 -2.73 14.74 16.46
CA LEU A 93 -3.06 13.33 16.26
C LEU A 93 -4.56 12.99 16.28
N PRO A 94 -5.40 13.54 17.19
CA PRO A 94 -6.83 13.21 17.19
C PRO A 94 -7.53 13.59 15.88
N LYS A 95 -7.18 14.74 15.30
CA LYS A 95 -7.73 15.18 14.02
C LYS A 95 -7.16 14.35 12.87
N LEU A 96 -5.84 14.19 12.81
CA LEU A 96 -5.17 13.44 11.74
C LEU A 96 -5.61 11.97 11.69
N GLY A 97 -5.88 11.36 12.85
CA GLY A 97 -6.45 10.01 12.95
C GLY A 97 -7.85 9.91 12.35
N ALA A 98 -8.70 10.92 12.54
CA ALA A 98 -10.02 10.95 11.91
C ALA A 98 -9.93 11.22 10.40
N ASP A 99 -9.02 12.11 9.99
CA ASP A 99 -8.84 12.51 8.59
C ASP A 99 -8.27 11.35 7.74
N ILE A 100 -7.30 10.58 8.26
CA ILE A 100 -6.71 9.46 7.51
C ILE A 100 -7.72 8.34 7.23
N LEU A 101 -8.63 8.04 8.17
CA LEU A 101 -9.70 7.05 7.99
C LEU A 101 -10.73 7.47 6.93
N LYS A 102 -10.88 8.78 6.70
CA LYS A 102 -11.73 9.36 5.66
C LYS A 102 -11.00 9.54 4.32
N GLY A 103 -9.73 9.14 4.24
CA GLY A 103 -8.89 9.36 3.04
C GLY A 103 -8.55 10.83 2.79
N GLN A 104 -8.58 11.68 3.83
CA GLN A 104 -8.36 13.12 3.73
C GLN A 104 -6.90 13.53 3.98
N VAL A 105 -6.01 12.57 4.24
CA VAL A 105 -4.57 12.77 4.38
C VAL A 105 -3.87 12.44 3.06
N LYS A 106 -3.06 13.37 2.56
CA LYS A 106 -2.21 13.19 1.37
C LYS A 106 -0.76 13.06 1.81
N GLY A 107 0.00 12.12 1.23
CA GLY A 107 1.42 11.98 1.51
C GLY A 107 1.69 11.24 2.83
N ARG A 108 2.64 11.73 3.62
CA ARG A 108 3.15 11.08 4.84
C ARG A 108 3.31 12.12 5.94
N VAL A 109 2.52 11.99 7.01
CA VAL A 109 2.70 12.81 8.21
C VAL A 109 3.96 12.36 8.97
N VAL A 110 4.78 13.32 9.38
CA VAL A 110 5.92 13.11 10.28
C VAL A 110 5.61 13.87 11.58
N VAL A 111 5.52 13.14 12.68
CA VAL A 111 5.18 13.70 13.98
C VAL A 111 6.48 13.92 14.76
N ASP A 112 6.78 15.18 15.07
CA ASP A 112 7.83 15.49 16.04
C ASP A 112 7.22 15.35 17.45
N VAL A 113 7.76 14.41 18.21
CA VAL A 113 7.30 14.09 19.56
C VAL A 113 7.87 15.03 20.62
N ASN A 114 8.77 15.93 20.24
CA ASN A 114 9.43 16.90 21.12
C ASN A 114 9.12 18.37 20.76
N ALA A 115 8.24 18.60 19.79
CA ALA A 115 7.82 19.94 19.36
C ALA A 115 6.93 20.65 20.38
#